data_AF-A0A2V7S5N1-F1
#
_entry.id   AF-A0A2V7S5N1-F1
#
_cell.length_a   1.000
_cell.length_b   1.000
_cell.length_c   1.000
_cell.angle_alpha   90.00
_cell.angle_beta   90.00
_cell.angle_gamma   90.00
#
_symmetry.space_group_name_H-M   'P 1'
#
loop_
_entity.id
_entity.type
_entity.pdbx_description
1 polymer ?
#
loop_
_entity_poly.entity_id
_entity_poly.type
_entity_poly.pdbx_seq_one_letter_code
_entity_poly.pdbx_strand_id
1 'polypeptide(L)'
;MAAGCAPDAPVRPSGALSFDAAAASRPPFVFPAGCCYYQGRIVRTVVPPASDPQAGIDNFYGFPAGATAGQKGVVGVAPGAAGYHGGHWKFFAVTWNVTPYLLTSETAVLAAAAAGVATVTRVPDNDFKCPIQP
;
A
#
# COMPACT_ATOMS: atom_id res chain seq x y z
N MET A 1 -8.18 16.33 17.53
CA MET A 1 -8.52 16.52 16.11
C MET A 1 -7.61 15.61 15.29
N ALA A 2 -8.03 14.36 15.06
CA ALA A 2 -7.24 13.38 14.31
C ALA A 2 -7.77 13.35 12.88
N ALA A 3 -6.92 13.72 11.91
CA ALA A 3 -7.18 13.57 10.49
C ALA A 3 -7.21 12.08 10.14
N GLY A 4 -8.33 11.42 10.44
CA GLY A 4 -8.59 10.03 10.08
C GLY A 4 -8.69 9.90 8.57
N CYS A 5 -8.25 8.76 8.05
CA CYS A 5 -8.31 8.37 6.65
C CYS A 5 -9.74 8.56 6.09
N ALA A 6 -10.07 9.74 5.61
CA ALA A 6 -11.31 10.01 4.90
C ALA A 6 -11.15 9.57 3.43
N PRO A 7 -12.23 9.13 2.77
CA PRO A 7 -12.20 8.74 1.36
C PRO A 7 -11.90 9.91 0.39
N ASP A 8 -11.83 11.16 0.87
CA ASP A 8 -11.60 12.36 0.05
C ASP A 8 -10.68 13.36 0.77
N ALA A 9 -9.36 13.11 0.77
CA ALA A 9 -8.39 14.13 1.15
C ALA A 9 -7.79 14.76 -0.12
N PRO A 10 -7.99 16.06 -0.40
CA PRO A 10 -7.42 16.71 -1.56
C PRO A 10 -5.89 16.70 -1.47
N VAL A 11 -5.24 16.42 -2.60
CA VAL A 11 -3.80 16.56 -2.82
C VAL A 11 -3.34 17.90 -2.26
N ARG A 12 -2.51 17.89 -1.21
CA ARG A 12 -1.98 19.11 -0.60
C ARG A 12 -1.04 19.80 -1.60
N PRO A 13 -1.13 21.14 -1.79
CA PRO A 13 -0.23 21.86 -2.68
C PRO A 13 1.19 21.88 -2.11
N SER A 14 2.16 21.63 -3.00
CA SER A 14 3.60 21.63 -2.74
C SER A 14 4.06 22.98 -2.19
N GLY A 15 4.38 23.06 -0.90
CA GLY A 15 4.86 24.33 -0.34
C GLY A 15 5.14 24.39 1.16
N ALA A 16 5.16 23.26 1.88
CA ALA A 16 5.58 23.26 3.29
C ALA A 16 6.98 22.66 3.40
N LEU A 17 7.96 23.48 3.79
CA LEU A 17 9.29 23.04 4.18
C LEU A 17 9.16 22.06 5.36
N SER A 18 9.60 20.82 5.18
CA SER A 18 9.66 19.81 6.24
C SER A 18 10.98 19.06 6.13
N PHE A 19 11.56 18.71 7.27
CA PHE A 19 12.86 18.08 7.45
C PHE A 19 12.87 16.66 6.86
N ASP A 20 12.98 16.55 5.54
CA ASP A 20 12.84 15.30 4.79
C ASP A 20 14.20 14.61 4.57
N ALA A 21 14.82 14.15 5.64
CA ALA A 21 15.83 13.09 5.55
C ALA A 21 15.18 11.70 5.35
N ALA A 22 13.86 11.58 5.53
CA ALA A 22 13.08 10.35 5.35
C ALA A 22 12.34 10.25 4.00
N ALA A 23 12.31 11.31 3.17
CA ALA A 23 11.73 11.25 1.83
C ALA A 23 12.58 10.42 0.85
N ALA A 24 13.89 10.34 1.07
CA ALA A 24 14.83 9.76 0.09
C ALA A 24 14.73 8.22 -0.05
N SER A 25 14.05 7.54 0.86
CA SER A 25 13.90 6.07 0.84
C SER A 25 12.45 5.62 0.75
N ARG A 26 11.49 6.52 0.54
CA ARG A 26 10.08 6.13 0.40
C ARG A 26 9.82 5.63 -1.01
N PRO A 27 9.28 4.42 -1.16
CA PRO A 27 8.88 3.98 -2.48
C PRO A 27 7.83 4.93 -3.06
N PRO A 28 7.90 5.26 -4.37
CA PRO A 28 6.97 6.19 -5.01
C PRO A 28 5.53 5.66 -5.07
N PHE A 29 5.28 4.41 -4.65
CA PHE A 29 3.95 3.85 -4.55
C PHE A 29 3.19 4.44 -3.35
N VAL A 30 2.56 5.58 -3.63
CA VAL A 30 1.29 6.05 -3.07
C VAL A 30 1.00 5.60 -1.62
N PHE A 31 1.67 6.24 -0.66
CA PHE A 31 1.13 6.40 0.70
C PHE A 31 0.96 7.88 1.09
N PRO A 32 0.29 8.74 0.28
CA PRO A 32 0.18 10.16 0.60
C PRO A 32 -0.58 10.44 1.92
N ALA A 33 -1.14 9.41 2.58
CA ALA A 33 -1.72 9.51 3.92
C ALA A 33 -1.38 8.35 4.88
N GLY A 34 -0.50 7.41 4.49
CA GLY A 34 -0.22 6.23 5.34
C GLY A 34 -1.43 5.32 5.57
N CYS A 35 -2.33 5.19 4.58
CA CYS A 35 -3.53 4.33 4.69
C CYS A 35 -3.49 3.23 3.62
N CYS A 36 -3.91 2.01 3.97
CA CYS A 36 -4.01 0.83 3.10
C CYS A 36 -5.41 0.22 3.18
N TYR A 37 -5.75 -0.66 2.25
CA TYR A 37 -6.91 -1.52 2.36
C TYR A 37 -6.54 -2.90 2.91
N TYR A 38 -7.37 -3.41 3.83
CA TYR A 38 -7.33 -4.78 4.32
C TYR A 38 -8.76 -5.32 4.34
N GLN A 39 -9.06 -6.34 3.52
CA GLN A 39 -10.37 -7.00 3.48
C GLN A 39 -11.57 -6.01 3.41
N GLY A 40 -11.45 -4.98 2.54
CA GLY A 40 -12.49 -3.97 2.37
C GLY A 40 -12.46 -2.81 3.37
N ARG A 41 -11.59 -2.87 4.40
CA ARG A 41 -11.45 -1.83 5.44
C ARG A 41 -10.21 -0.98 5.19
N ILE A 42 -10.25 0.27 5.61
CA ILE A 42 -9.06 1.13 5.59
C ILE A 42 -8.29 0.93 6.90
N VAL A 43 -7.01 0.61 6.80
CA VAL A 43 -6.06 0.50 7.92
C VAL A 43 -4.97 1.55 7.78
N ARG A 44 -4.35 1.95 8.88
CA ARG A 44 -3.33 3.00 8.90
C ARG A 44 -1.95 2.45 9.25
N THR A 45 -0.91 3.03 8.68
CA THR A 45 0.47 2.82 9.08
C THR A 45 0.75 3.56 10.38
N VAL A 46 1.50 2.94 11.29
CA VAL A 46 1.87 3.52 12.59
C VAL A 46 3.08 4.46 12.45
N VAL A 47 4.00 4.11 11.57
CA VAL A 47 5.24 4.86 11.29
C VAL A 47 5.38 5.05 9.77
N PRO A 48 6.22 5.99 9.31
CA PRO A 48 6.62 6.04 7.92
C PRO A 48 7.21 4.71 7.42
N PRO A 49 6.96 4.31 6.16
CA PRO A 49 7.62 3.17 5.55
C PRO A 49 9.14 3.31 5.58
N ALA A 50 9.82 2.27 6.08
CA ALA A 50 11.26 2.14 6.02
C ALA A 50 11.63 1.09 4.96
N SER A 51 12.48 1.44 3.99
CA SER A 51 12.92 0.51 2.94
C SER A 51 14.05 -0.42 3.39
N ASP A 52 14.41 -0.41 4.68
CA ASP A 52 15.35 -1.34 5.30
C ASP A 52 14.79 -1.87 6.63
N PRO A 53 14.92 -3.18 6.93
CA PRO A 53 15.40 -4.23 6.03
C PRO A 53 14.37 -4.59 4.95
N GLN A 54 14.84 -4.86 3.72
CA GLN A 54 14.05 -5.39 2.59
C GLN A 54 13.71 -6.88 2.79
N ALA A 55 13.17 -7.21 3.97
CA ALA A 55 12.85 -8.56 4.40
C ALA A 55 11.33 -8.76 4.34
N GLY A 56 10.73 -8.61 3.16
CA GLY A 56 9.29 -8.73 2.97
C GLY A 56 8.79 -10.16 3.19
N ILE A 57 7.84 -10.31 4.10
CA ILE A 57 7.21 -11.58 4.49
C ILE A 57 5.72 -11.54 4.18
N ASP A 58 5.06 -10.46 4.57
CA ASP A 58 3.63 -10.22 4.48
C ASP A 58 3.28 -9.59 3.12
N ASN A 59 2.31 -10.15 2.37
CA ASN A 59 2.02 -9.62 1.04
C ASN A 59 1.47 -8.19 1.07
N PHE A 60 2.01 -7.35 0.20
CA PHE A 60 1.54 -6.00 -0.07
C PHE A 60 1.41 -5.80 -1.58
N TYR A 61 0.29 -5.23 -2.03
CA TYR A 61 0.01 -4.96 -3.42
C TYR A 61 -0.09 -3.44 -3.66
N GLY A 62 0.85 -2.91 -4.43
CA GLY A 62 0.86 -1.52 -4.87
C GLY A 62 0.43 -1.38 -6.33
N PHE A 63 0.00 -0.18 -6.72
CA PHE A 63 -0.51 0.12 -8.06
C PHE A 63 0.35 1.20 -8.76
N PRO A 64 1.64 0.92 -9.04
CA PRO A 64 2.56 1.94 -9.56
C PRO A 64 2.27 2.34 -11.01
N ALA A 65 1.64 1.47 -11.81
CA ALA A 65 1.33 1.70 -13.23
C ALA A 65 0.01 2.46 -13.47
N GLY A 66 -0.52 3.10 -12.43
CA GLY A 66 -1.80 3.81 -12.47
C GLY A 66 -2.91 3.06 -11.73
N ALA A 67 -3.80 3.82 -11.13
CA ALA A 67 -4.85 3.34 -10.28
C ALA A 67 -6.13 4.16 -10.47
N THR A 68 -7.29 3.57 -10.16
CA THR A 68 -8.53 4.34 -10.09
C THR A 68 -8.46 5.36 -8.95
N ALA A 69 -9.25 6.44 -9.05
CA ALA A 69 -9.42 7.39 -7.95
C ALA A 69 -9.83 6.64 -6.66
N GLY A 70 -9.21 7.02 -5.53
CA GLY A 70 -9.46 6.40 -4.23
C GLY A 70 -8.67 5.10 -3.96
N GLN A 71 -7.98 4.52 -4.95
CA GLN A 71 -7.15 3.32 -4.73
C GLN A 71 -6.03 3.59 -3.73
N LYS A 72 -5.77 2.60 -2.88
CA LYS A 72 -4.67 2.57 -1.90
C LYS A 72 -3.90 1.26 -2.05
N GLY A 73 -2.76 1.13 -1.39
CA GLY A 73 -2.11 -0.17 -1.25
C GLY A 73 -3.03 -1.19 -0.59
N VAL A 74 -2.94 -2.46 -0.98
CA VAL A 74 -3.71 -3.56 -0.38
C VAL A 74 -2.76 -4.43 0.42
N VAL A 75 -3.06 -4.69 1.68
CA VAL A 75 -2.30 -5.61 2.54
C VAL A 75 -3.00 -6.97 2.60
N GLY A 76 -2.22 -8.06 2.59
CA GLY A 76 -2.74 -9.42 2.71
C GLY A 76 -3.03 -9.86 4.15
N VAL A 77 -2.34 -9.24 5.12
CA VAL A 77 -2.46 -9.55 6.56
C VAL A 77 -2.52 -8.29 7.40
N ALA A 78 -3.04 -8.41 8.62
CA ALA A 78 -3.14 -7.31 9.58
C ALA A 78 -2.98 -7.80 11.03
N PRO A 79 -2.70 -6.90 12.01
CA PRO A 79 -2.65 -7.26 13.43
C PRO A 79 -3.87 -8.06 13.87
N GLY A 80 -3.64 -9.19 14.53
CA GLY A 80 -4.68 -10.13 14.94
C GLY A 80 -4.97 -11.24 13.95
N ALA A 81 -4.47 -11.17 12.70
CA ALA A 81 -4.49 -12.29 11.78
C ALA A 81 -3.31 -13.25 12.03
N ALA A 82 -3.54 -14.55 11.83
CA ALA A 82 -2.47 -15.53 11.84
C ALA A 82 -1.48 -15.21 10.69
N GLY A 83 -0.18 -15.15 11.00
CA GLY A 83 0.85 -14.83 10.01
C GLY A 83 1.07 -13.34 9.76
N TYR A 84 0.63 -12.44 10.65
CA TYR A 84 1.10 -11.04 10.63
C TYR A 84 2.47 -10.93 11.29
N HIS A 85 3.46 -10.41 10.57
CA HIS A 85 4.85 -10.32 11.04
C HIS A 85 5.28 -8.89 11.37
N GLY A 86 4.33 -8.03 11.76
CA GLY A 86 4.64 -6.67 12.19
C GLY A 86 4.85 -5.69 11.03
N GLY A 87 4.29 -5.98 9.86
CA GLY A 87 4.36 -5.11 8.69
C GLY A 87 5.69 -5.20 7.95
N HIS A 88 6.25 -6.40 7.87
CA HIS A 88 7.36 -6.72 6.99
C HIS A 88 6.80 -7.02 5.60
N TRP A 89 6.68 -6.01 4.76
CA TRP A 89 5.89 -6.10 3.54
C TRP A 89 6.70 -6.59 2.34
N LYS A 90 6.21 -7.68 1.76
CA LYS A 90 6.59 -8.26 0.48
C LYS A 90 5.84 -7.53 -0.64
N PHE A 91 6.51 -6.62 -1.33
CA PHE A 91 5.87 -5.78 -2.34
C PHE A 91 5.58 -6.50 -3.67
N PHE A 92 4.35 -6.37 -4.17
CA PHE A 92 3.92 -6.77 -5.49
C PHE A 92 3.38 -5.56 -6.25
N ALA A 93 3.90 -5.33 -7.45
CA ALA A 93 3.37 -4.34 -8.38
C ALA A 93 2.17 -4.93 -9.13
N VAL A 94 1.02 -4.27 -9.01
CA VAL A 94 -0.18 -4.56 -9.79
C VAL A 94 -0.24 -3.61 -10.98
N THR A 95 -0.30 -4.18 -12.17
CA THR A 95 -0.43 -3.45 -13.44
C THR A 95 -1.74 -3.85 -14.11
N TRP A 96 -2.55 -2.88 -14.50
CA TRP A 96 -3.83 -3.15 -15.14
C TRP A 96 -3.67 -3.45 -16.63
N ASN A 97 -4.40 -4.45 -17.12
CA ASN A 97 -4.53 -4.77 -18.54
C ASN A 97 -5.84 -4.22 -19.14
N VAL A 98 -6.71 -3.68 -18.27
CA VAL A 98 -8.02 -3.08 -18.58
C VAL A 98 -8.17 -1.74 -17.86
N THR A 99 -9.33 -1.09 -18.00
CA THR A 99 -9.65 0.10 -17.20
C THR A 99 -9.62 -0.22 -15.69
N PRO A 100 -8.80 0.48 -14.89
CA PRO A 100 -8.66 0.22 -13.46
C PRO A 100 -9.98 0.35 -12.69
N TYR A 101 -10.18 -0.50 -11.68
CA TYR A 101 -11.27 -0.39 -10.71
C TYR A 101 -10.76 -0.65 -9.29
N LEU A 102 -11.58 -0.33 -8.28
CA LEU A 102 -11.12 -0.33 -6.90
C LEU A 102 -10.94 -1.77 -6.39
N LEU A 103 -9.74 -2.09 -5.91
CA LEU A 103 -9.43 -3.34 -5.24
C LEU A 103 -9.08 -3.06 -3.77
N THR A 104 -9.75 -3.76 -2.87
CA THR A 104 -9.66 -3.49 -1.42
C THR A 104 -9.29 -4.72 -0.58
N SER A 105 -8.98 -5.85 -1.22
CA SER A 105 -8.59 -7.09 -0.57
C SER A 105 -7.60 -7.88 -1.44
N GLU A 106 -6.73 -8.68 -0.81
CA GLU A 106 -5.80 -9.56 -1.52
C GLU A 106 -6.57 -10.54 -2.41
N THR A 107 -7.67 -11.11 -1.92
CA THR A 107 -8.52 -12.01 -2.71
C THR A 107 -8.99 -11.35 -4.00
N ALA A 108 -9.36 -10.06 -3.96
CA ALA A 108 -9.79 -9.34 -5.16
C ALA A 108 -8.64 -9.08 -6.14
N VAL A 109 -7.43 -8.80 -5.62
CA VAL A 109 -6.22 -8.64 -6.45
C VAL A 109 -5.86 -9.96 -7.14
N LEU A 110 -5.88 -11.07 -6.42
CA LEU A 110 -5.57 -12.39 -6.98
C LEU A 110 -6.65 -12.86 -7.96
N ALA A 111 -7.92 -12.56 -7.71
CA ALA A 111 -9.00 -12.83 -8.66
C ALA A 111 -8.83 -12.00 -9.95
N ALA A 112 -8.46 -10.73 -9.82
CA ALA A 112 -8.14 -9.88 -10.96
C ALA A 112 -6.95 -10.41 -11.78
N ALA A 113 -5.93 -10.93 -11.10
CA ALA A 113 -4.79 -11.58 -11.75
C ALA A 113 -5.19 -12.87 -12.48
N ALA A 114 -5.97 -13.74 -11.83
CA ALA A 114 -6.44 -14.99 -12.40
C ALA A 114 -7.36 -14.79 -13.62
N ALA A 115 -8.15 -13.70 -13.63
CA ALA A 115 -8.98 -13.32 -14.76
C ALA A 115 -8.19 -12.63 -15.90
N GLY A 116 -6.90 -12.39 -15.73
CA GLY A 116 -6.05 -11.69 -16.72
C GLY A 116 -6.31 -10.18 -16.83
N VAL A 117 -7.12 -9.60 -15.94
CA VAL A 117 -7.43 -8.16 -15.97
C VAL A 117 -6.32 -7.31 -15.34
N ALA A 118 -5.47 -7.93 -14.52
CA ALA A 118 -4.27 -7.32 -13.97
C ALA A 118 -3.11 -8.32 -13.99
N THR A 119 -1.89 -7.80 -13.98
CA THR A 119 -0.66 -8.56 -13.81
C THR A 119 -0.07 -8.21 -12.43
N VAL A 120 0.31 -9.24 -11.67
CA VAL A 120 0.89 -9.09 -10.33
C VAL A 120 2.34 -9.55 -10.38
N THR A 121 3.26 -8.62 -10.19
CA THR A 121 4.70 -8.86 -10.30
C THR A 121 5.38 -8.62 -8.96
N ARG A 122 6.14 -9.61 -8.48
CA ARG A 122 6.96 -9.47 -7.26
C ARG A 122 8.13 -8.51 -7.53
N VAL A 123 8.33 -7.51 -6.66
CA VAL A 123 9.48 -6.58 -6.75
C VAL A 123 10.20 -6.52 -5.38
N PRO A 124 11.21 -7.38 -5.15
CA PRO A 124 11.92 -7.46 -3.85
C PRO A 124 12.59 -6.17 -3.42
N ASP A 125 13.12 -5.41 -4.37
CA ASP A 125 13.78 -4.11 -4.11
C ASP A 125 12.82 -3.06 -3.53
N ASN A 126 11.51 -3.31 -3.61
CA ASN A 126 10.47 -2.46 -3.06
C ASN A 126 9.92 -2.96 -1.72
N ASP A 127 10.54 -3.98 -1.11
CA ASP A 127 10.18 -4.41 0.24
C ASP A 127 10.44 -3.32 1.25
N PHE A 128 9.55 -3.27 2.23
CA PHE A 128 9.59 -2.22 3.24
C PHE A 128 8.99 -2.70 4.54
N LYS A 129 9.38 -2.05 5.62
CA LYS A 129 8.83 -2.25 6.95
C LYS A 129 7.92 -1.09 7.31
N CYS A 130 6.68 -1.42 7.65
CA CYS A 130 5.70 -0.44 8.09
C CYS A 130 4.55 -1.11 8.89
N PRO A 131 4.66 -1.21 10.23
CA PRO A 131 3.56 -1.72 11.04
C PRO A 131 2.25 -0.96 10.79
N ILE A 132 1.14 -1.69 10.74
CA ILE A 132 -0.20 -1.11 10.60
C ILE A 132 -1.02 -1.26 11.88
N GLN A 133 -2.05 -0.42 12.02
CA GLN A 133 -3.09 -0.46 13.04
C GLN A 133 -4.47 -0.48 12.37
N PRO A 134 -5.39 -1.35 12.83
CA PRO A 134 -6.79 -1.30 12.43
C PRO A 134 -7.53 -0.07 12.96
#